data_AF-A0A920L5M4-F1
#
_entry.id   AF-A0A920L5M4-F1
#
_cell.length_a   1.000
_cell.length_b   1.000
_cell.length_c   1.000
_cell.angle_alpha   90.00
_cell.angle_beta   90.00
_cell.angle_gamma   90.00
#
_symmetry.space_group_name_H-M   'P 1'
#
loop_
_entity.id
_entity.type
_entity.pdbx_description
1 polymer ?
#
loop_
_entity_poly.entity_id
_entity_poly.type
_entity_poly.pdbx_seq_one_letter_code
_entity_poly.pdbx_strand_id
1 'polypeptide(L)'
;MVRAAAKNHRDVAIVVSSGDYTKVLEELAAYDGHTTLATRFDLAIRAYEHTAAYDGMIANHFGRLTEGGSEQYPRTFNLQLEKVQEMRYGENPHKVPRFTGQQANRNRHQQRRATAGEGSVL
;
A
#
# COMPACT_ATOMS: atom_id res chain seq x y z
N MET A 1 9.07 -15.14 -4.41
CA MET A 1 9.43 -15.01 -2.99
C MET A 1 8.24 -14.50 -2.15
N VAL A 2 7.78 -13.25 -2.34
CA VAL A 2 6.72 -12.61 -1.52
C VAL A 2 5.41 -13.41 -1.46
N ARG A 3 4.79 -13.73 -2.61
CA ARG A 3 3.54 -14.50 -2.65
C ARG A 3 3.66 -15.92 -2.07
N ALA A 4 4.83 -16.54 -2.19
CA ALA A 4 5.07 -17.88 -1.64
C ALA A 4 5.14 -17.84 -0.11
N ALA A 5 5.85 -16.85 0.46
CA ALA A 5 5.87 -16.63 1.90
C ALA A 5 4.48 -16.32 2.45
N ALA A 6 3.71 -15.45 1.79
CA ALA A 6 2.34 -15.13 2.16
C ALA A 6 1.39 -16.35 2.11
N LYS A 7 1.54 -17.23 1.10
CA LYS A 7 0.80 -18.50 1.04
C LYS A 7 1.09 -19.39 2.26
N ASN A 8 2.35 -19.41 2.71
CA ASN A 8 2.82 -20.25 3.81
C ASN A 8 2.81 -19.52 5.17
N HIS A 9 1.89 -18.57 5.37
CA HIS A 9 1.83 -17.74 6.59
C HIS A 9 1.60 -18.51 7.90
N ARG A 10 1.21 -19.78 7.84
CA ARG A 10 1.13 -20.62 9.05
C ARG A 10 2.49 -20.74 9.73
N ASP A 11 3.55 -20.78 8.93
CA ASP A 11 4.92 -21.06 9.36
C ASP A 11 5.90 -19.90 9.09
N VAL A 12 5.59 -19.00 8.15
CA VAL A 12 6.49 -17.92 7.70
C VAL A 12 5.87 -16.55 7.92
N ALA A 13 6.60 -15.64 8.56
CA ALA A 13 6.24 -14.22 8.60
C ALA A 13 6.86 -13.48 7.41
N ILE A 14 6.09 -12.61 6.74
CA ILE A 14 6.54 -11.81 5.60
C ILE A 14 6.27 -10.33 5.87
N VAL A 15 7.27 -9.46 5.70
CA VAL A 15 7.09 -8.02 5.88
C VAL A 15 7.39 -7.31 4.56
N VAL A 16 6.45 -6.51 4.09
CA VAL A 16 6.53 -5.75 2.82
C VAL A 16 6.52 -4.24 3.02
N SER A 17 6.32 -3.77 4.25
CA SER A 17 6.29 -2.35 4.63
C SER A 17 7.18 -2.11 5.84
N SER A 18 8.02 -1.08 5.78
CA SER A 18 8.87 -0.68 6.90
C SER A 18 8.07 -0.19 8.11
N GLY A 19 6.81 0.23 7.90
CA GLY A 19 5.92 0.65 8.99
C GLY A 19 5.58 -0.47 9.97
N ASP A 20 5.77 -1.74 9.58
CA ASP A 20 5.42 -2.90 10.39
C ASP A 20 6.56 -3.43 11.25
N TYR A 21 7.77 -2.89 11.09
CA TYR A 21 8.95 -3.37 11.82
C TYR A 21 8.77 -3.25 13.33
N THR A 22 8.30 -2.09 13.82
CA THR A 22 8.09 -1.89 15.25
C THR A 22 7.12 -2.92 15.82
N LYS A 23 5.96 -3.13 15.19
CA LYS A 23 4.95 -4.11 15.60
C LYS A 23 5.53 -5.52 15.67
N VAL A 24 6.29 -5.93 14.66
CA VAL A 24 6.90 -7.27 14.61
C VAL A 24 7.97 -7.42 15.68
N LEU A 25 8.84 -6.42 15.88
CA LEU A 25 9.88 -6.45 16.91
C LEU A 25 9.28 -6.53 18.33
N GLU A 26 8.22 -5.76 18.59
CA GLU A 26 7.48 -5.82 19.86
C GLU A 26 6.83 -7.18 20.09
N GLU A 27 6.23 -7.78 19.06
CA GLU A 27 5.65 -9.12 19.16
C GLU A 27 6.72 -10.17 19.44
N LEU A 28 7.85 -10.14 18.72
CA LEU A 28 8.97 -11.05 18.95
C LEU A 28 9.51 -10.93 20.38
N ALA A 29 9.64 -9.72 20.93
CA ALA A 29 10.08 -9.52 22.30
C ALA A 29 9.06 -10.06 23.34
N ALA A 30 7.77 -9.96 23.05
CA ALA A 30 6.71 -10.41 23.95
C ALA A 30 6.49 -11.93 23.94
N TYR A 31 6.79 -12.62 22.84
CA TYR A 31 6.51 -14.05 22.65
C TYR A 31 7.78 -14.88 22.42
N ASP A 32 8.87 -14.58 23.13
CA ASP A 32 10.13 -15.35 23.12
C ASP A 32 10.69 -15.61 21.71
N GLY A 33 10.70 -14.56 20.88
CA GLY A 33 11.18 -14.63 19.49
C GLY A 33 10.19 -15.24 18.51
N HIS A 34 8.93 -15.46 18.91
CA HIS A 34 7.89 -15.96 18.03
C HIS A 34 6.89 -14.88 17.58
N THR A 35 6.32 -15.06 16.40
CA THR A 35 5.15 -14.29 15.96
C THR A 35 3.87 -15.08 16.21
N THR A 36 2.74 -14.41 16.31
CA THR A 36 1.44 -15.09 16.40
C THR A 36 0.90 -15.43 15.02
N LEU A 37 0.01 -16.43 14.95
CA LEU A 37 -0.68 -16.77 13.69
C LEU A 37 -1.50 -15.60 13.16
N ALA A 38 -2.13 -14.82 14.05
CA ALA A 38 -2.92 -13.65 13.69
C ALA A 38 -2.05 -12.58 13.00
N THR A 39 -0.88 -12.28 13.54
CA THR A 39 0.05 -11.34 12.92
C THR A 39 0.58 -11.84 11.59
N ARG A 40 0.94 -13.13 11.47
CA ARG A 40 1.39 -13.69 10.19
C ARG A 40 0.29 -13.65 9.12
N PHE A 41 -0.96 -13.88 9.50
CA PHE A 41 -2.10 -13.78 8.58
C PHE A 41 -2.31 -12.34 8.09
N ASP A 42 -2.33 -11.35 8.99
CA ASP A 42 -2.42 -9.91 8.65
C ASP A 42 -1.29 -9.49 7.70
N LEU A 43 -0.05 -9.87 8.03
CA LEU A 43 1.12 -9.62 7.19
C LEU A 43 1.03 -10.27 5.80
N ALA A 44 0.46 -11.48 5.72
CA ALA A 44 0.25 -12.17 4.44
C ALA A 44 -0.80 -11.46 3.57
N ILE A 45 -1.89 -10.96 4.16
CA ILE A 45 -2.89 -10.15 3.45
C ILE A 45 -2.22 -8.90 2.86
N ARG A 46 -1.45 -8.17 3.67
CA ARG A 46 -0.71 -6.98 3.23
C ARG A 46 0.27 -7.29 2.10
N ALA A 47 0.93 -8.45 2.15
CA ALA A 47 1.83 -8.89 1.08
C ALA A 47 1.10 -9.14 -0.25
N TYR A 48 -0.11 -9.71 -0.21
CA TYR A 48 -0.95 -9.87 -1.40
C TYR A 48 -1.46 -8.53 -1.92
N GLU A 49 -1.91 -7.64 -1.04
CA GLU A 49 -2.33 -6.28 -1.39
C GLU A 49 -1.20 -5.49 -2.05
N HIS A 50 0.02 -5.57 -1.50
CA HIS A 50 1.20 -4.91 -2.06
C HIS A 50 1.57 -5.46 -3.44
N THR A 51 1.50 -6.78 -3.62
CA THR A 51 1.80 -7.40 -4.92
C THR A 51 0.74 -7.04 -5.96
N ALA A 52 -0.54 -7.02 -5.59
CA ALA A 52 -1.62 -6.58 -6.47
C ALA A 52 -1.46 -5.12 -6.90
N ALA A 53 -1.05 -4.23 -5.98
CA ALA A 53 -0.74 -2.84 -6.28
C ALA A 53 0.32 -2.73 -7.37
N TYR A 54 1.43 -3.45 -7.17
CA TYR A 54 2.58 -3.43 -8.04
C TYR A 54 2.25 -3.96 -9.44
N ASP A 55 1.58 -5.11 -9.52
CA ASP A 55 1.15 -5.69 -10.79
C ASP A 55 0.16 -4.77 -11.53
N GLY A 56 -0.77 -4.14 -10.80
CA GLY A 56 -1.70 -3.15 -11.34
C GLY A 56 -1.00 -1.91 -11.89
N MET A 57 0.03 -1.40 -11.20
CA MET A 57 0.86 -0.28 -11.67
C MET A 57 1.61 -0.63 -12.96
N ILE A 58 2.18 -1.83 -13.04
CA ILE A 58 2.85 -2.33 -14.25
C ILE A 58 1.86 -2.44 -15.40
N ALA A 59 0.70 -3.07 -15.17
CA ALA A 59 -0.34 -3.24 -16.17
C ALA A 59 -0.86 -1.89 -16.67
N ASN A 60 -1.01 -0.91 -15.79
CA ASN A 60 -1.38 0.46 -16.18
C ASN A 60 -0.28 1.15 -16.97
N HIS A 61 1.00 0.94 -16.64
CA HIS A 61 2.10 1.55 -17.39
C HIS A 61 2.16 1.02 -18.82
N PHE A 62 2.26 -0.30 -18.99
CA PHE A 62 2.31 -0.90 -20.33
C PHE A 62 1.00 -0.79 -21.08
N GLY A 63 -0.13 -0.77 -20.37
CA GLY A 63 -1.46 -0.57 -20.95
C GLY A 63 -1.61 0.78 -21.65
N ARG A 64 -0.79 1.79 -21.33
CA ARG A 64 -0.74 3.08 -22.05
C ARG A 64 0.08 3.01 -23.34
N LEU A 65 1.01 2.06 -23.43
CA LEU A 65 1.95 1.91 -24.56
C LEU A 65 1.45 0.91 -25.61
N THR A 66 0.41 0.14 -25.32
CA THR A 66 -0.20 -0.82 -26.25
C THR A 66 -1.26 -0.18 -27.15
N GLU A 67 -1.57 -0.83 -28.27
CA GLU A 67 -2.74 -0.50 -29.09
C GLU A 67 -4.03 -0.49 -28.25
N GLY A 68 -4.83 0.56 -28.41
CA GLY A 68 -6.02 0.84 -27.59
C GLY A 68 -5.75 1.58 -26.28
N GLY A 69 -4.49 1.82 -25.93
CA GLY A 69 -4.07 2.73 -24.86
C GLY A 69 -3.81 4.16 -25.36
N SER A 70 -3.67 5.08 -24.42
CA SER A 70 -3.28 6.48 -24.65
C SER A 70 -2.35 6.97 -23.55
N GLU A 71 -1.75 8.15 -23.74
CA GLU A 71 -0.91 8.79 -22.72
C GLU A 71 -1.62 8.99 -21.38
N GLN A 72 -2.94 9.19 -21.40
CA GLN A 72 -3.74 9.45 -20.21
C GLN A 72 -4.36 8.18 -19.62
N TYR A 73 -4.73 7.21 -20.46
CA TYR A 73 -5.50 6.04 -20.05
C TYR A 73 -4.94 4.74 -20.65
N PRO A 74 -4.66 3.71 -19.83
CA PRO A 74 -4.33 2.40 -20.35
C PRO A 74 -5.55 1.72 -20.96
N ARG A 75 -5.31 0.78 -21.89
CA ARG A 75 -6.37 -0.09 -22.44
C ARG A 75 -7.20 -0.79 -21.35
N THR A 76 -6.55 -1.15 -20.25
CA THR A 76 -7.20 -1.73 -19.06
C THR A 76 -6.74 -0.94 -17.84
N PHE A 77 -7.70 -0.40 -17.10
CA PHE A 77 -7.43 0.44 -15.93
C PHE A 77 -7.55 -0.36 -14.63
N ASN A 78 -6.44 -0.42 -13.89
CA ASN A 78 -6.36 -1.06 -12.57
C ASN A 78 -6.28 0.01 -11.49
N LEU A 79 -7.12 -0.09 -10.46
CA LEU A 79 -7.13 0.86 -9.35
C LEU A 79 -7.21 0.11 -8.03
N GLN A 80 -6.29 0.42 -7.11
CA GLN A 80 -6.35 -0.01 -5.73
C GLN A 80 -6.52 1.22 -4.85
N LEU A 81 -7.46 1.13 -3.91
CA LEU A 81 -7.80 2.21 -3.00
C LEU A 81 -7.72 1.70 -1.57
N GLU A 82 -7.26 2.55 -0.67
CA GLU A 82 -7.22 2.28 0.75
C GLU A 82 -8.45 2.89 1.42
N LYS A 83 -9.01 2.17 2.39
CA LYS A 83 -10.11 2.69 3.19
C LYS A 83 -9.58 3.77 4.13
N VAL A 84 -10.06 4.99 3.97
CA VAL A 84 -9.65 6.13 4.82
C VAL A 84 -10.60 6.30 6.00
N GLN A 85 -11.92 6.16 5.76
CA GLN A 85 -12.93 6.39 6.78
C GLN A 85 -14.23 5.63 6.45
N GLU A 86 -14.96 5.20 7.48
CA GLU A 86 -16.37 4.83 7.35
C GLU A 86 -17.27 6.06 7.41
N MET A 87 -18.17 6.21 6.45
CA MET A 87 -19.18 7.27 6.52
C MET A 87 -20.38 6.76 7.35
N ARG A 88 -21.27 7.67 7.77
CA ARG A 88 -22.50 7.25 8.46
C ARG A 88 -23.50 6.61 7.51
N TYR A 89 -23.60 7.15 6.31
CA TYR A 89 -24.47 6.68 5.24
C TYR A 89 -23.77 6.84 3.90
N GLY A 90 -24.13 6.02 2.91
CA GLY A 90 -23.72 6.20 1.53
C GLY A 90 -24.45 7.39 0.90
N GLU A 91 -24.80 7.27 -0.37
CA GLU A 91 -25.60 8.28 -1.07
C GLU A 91 -26.99 8.48 -0.42
N ASN A 92 -27.60 7.39 0.09
CA ASN A 92 -28.90 7.42 0.77
C ASN A 92 -28.79 6.80 2.19
N PRO A 93 -29.66 7.17 3.15
CA PRO A 93 -29.58 6.72 4.55
C PRO A 93 -29.66 5.20 4.77
N HIS A 94 -30.23 4.46 3.83
CA HIS A 94 -30.30 2.99 3.89
C HIS A 94 -29.11 2.30 3.18
N LYS A 95 -28.29 3.05 2.44
CA LYS A 95 -27.13 2.50 1.73
C LYS A 95 -25.92 2.52 2.66
N VAL A 96 -25.27 1.38 2.79
CA VAL A 96 -23.99 1.27 3.51
C VAL A 96 -22.92 2.07 2.75
N PRO A 97 -22.18 2.96 3.42
CA PRO A 97 -21.15 3.76 2.76
C PRO A 97 -19.88 2.99 2.46
N ARG A 98 -19.23 3.39 1.36
CA ARG A 98 -17.83 3.07 1.06
C ARG A 98 -17.13 4.35 0.65
N PHE A 99 -16.23 4.84 1.48
CA PHE A 99 -15.28 5.89 1.10
C PHE A 99 -13.88 5.29 1.04
N THR A 100 -13.30 5.30 -0.16
CA THR A 100 -11.99 4.73 -0.45
C THR A 100 -11.16 5.82 -1.11
N GLY A 101 -10.05 6.20 -0.48
CA GLY A 101 -9.16 7.27 -0.94
C GLY A 101 -7.85 6.71 -1.44
N GLN A 102 -7.13 7.48 -2.25
CA GLN A 102 -5.74 7.20 -2.60
C GLN A 102 -4.85 7.95 -1.59
N GLN A 103 -4.08 7.24 -0.76
CA GLN A 103 -3.05 7.91 0.03
C GLN A 103 -1.94 8.39 -0.90
N ALA A 104 -1.83 9.71 -1.07
CA ALA A 104 -0.67 10.31 -1.72
C ALA A 104 0.54 10.04 -0.82
N ASN A 105 1.44 9.15 -1.25
CA ASN A 105 2.68 8.86 -0.56
C ASN A 105 3.56 10.13 -0.54
N ARG A 106 3.43 10.95 0.50
CA ARG A 106 4.28 12.13 0.69
C ARG A 106 5.65 11.66 1.13
N ASN A 107 6.51 11.38 0.15
CA ASN A 107 7.94 11.21 0.37
C ASN A 107 8.49 12.48 1.07
N ARG A 108 8.77 12.39 2.37
CA ARG A 108 9.36 13.45 3.21
C ARG A 108 10.74 13.94 2.71
N HIS A 109 11.32 13.26 1.73
CA HIS A 109 12.61 13.63 1.14
C HIS A 109 12.54 14.78 0.12
N GLN A 110 11.36 15.15 -0.39
CA GLN A 110 11.26 16.29 -1.32
C GLN A 110 11.05 17.65 -0.64
N GLN A 111 10.65 17.69 0.65
CA GLN A 111 10.41 18.94 1.36
C GLN A 111 11.70 19.64 1.86
N ARG A 112 12.86 18.95 1.92
CA ARG A 112 14.12 19.57 2.35
C ARG A 112 14.87 20.33 1.26
N ARG A 113 14.41 20.28 0.00
CA ARG A 113 15.04 21.01 -1.13
C ARG A 113 14.39 22.36 -1.45
N ALA A 114 13.21 22.66 -0.89
CA ALA A 114 12.47 23.88 -1.20
C ALA A 114 12.77 25.06 -0.26
N THR A 115 13.55 24.89 0.82
CA THR A 115 13.85 25.95 1.81
C THR A 115 15.30 26.43 1.82
N ALA A 116 16.11 26.06 0.82
CA ALA A 116 17.52 26.46 0.72
C ALA A 116 17.82 27.31 -0.52
N GLY A 117 16.84 28.09 -0.98
CA GLY A 117 16.90 28.83 -2.24
C GLY A 117 16.46 30.29 -2.15
N GLU A 118 16.67 30.97 -1.03
CA GLU A 118 16.54 32.44 -0.96
C GLU A 118 17.68 33.02 -0.12
N GLY A 119 18.66 33.59 -0.81
CA GLY A 119 19.86 34.19 -0.25
C GLY A 119 20.80 34.63 -1.36
N SER A 120 20.25 35.37 -2.33
CA SER A 120 20.97 35.98 -3.46
C SER A 120 21.31 37.42 -3.11
N VAL A 121 22.60 37.77 -3.28
CA VAL A 121 23.10 39.11 -3.64
C VAL A 121 22.89 40.21 -2.58
N LEU A 122 23.95 40.51 -1.82
CA LEU A 122 24.78 41.73 -1.90
C LEU A 122 26.09 41.49 -1.12
#